data_AF-A0A7L4KHU9-F1
#
_entry.id   AF-A0A7L4KHU9-F1
#
_cell.length_a   1.000
_cell.length_b   1.000
_cell.length_c   1.000
_cell.angle_alpha   90.00
_cell.angle_beta   90.00
_cell.angle_gamma   90.00
#
_symmetry.space_group_name_H-M   'P 1'
#
loop_
_entity.id
_entity.type
_entity.pdbx_description
1 polymer ?
#
loop_
_entity_poly.entity_id
_entity_poly.type
_entity_poly.pdbx_seq_one_letter_code
_entity_poly.pdbx_strand_id
1 'polypeptide(L)'
;DLTENPLTALPNGSFRGFTHLQHLAVPLDLDCPGGSSAWENVTMLESSRLCQGQQNPCNGSRELAWLCPENSACVPDGPGIVQCLCQSPFHGYKCL
;
A
#
# COMPACT_ATOMS: atom_id res chain seq x y z
N ASP A 1 0.34 14.43 7.16
CA ASP A 1 0.68 14.23 8.59
C ASP A 1 -0.63 14.03 9.33
N LEU A 2 -0.75 12.92 10.07
CA LEU A 2 -1.95 12.57 10.84
C LEU A 2 -1.71 12.58 12.36
N THR A 3 -0.53 12.98 12.83
CA THR A 3 -0.08 12.85 14.22
C THR A 3 -1.08 13.36 15.27
N GLU A 4 -1.60 14.57 15.11
CA GLU A 4 -2.49 15.23 16.09
C GLU A 4 -3.97 14.92 15.87
N ASN A 5 -4.30 13.88 15.11
CA ASN A 5 -5.69 13.52 14.86
C ASN A 5 -6.14 12.49 15.92
N PRO A 6 -7.38 12.58 16.42
CA PRO A 6 -7.93 11.65 17.41
C PRO A 6 -8.34 10.31 16.75
N LEU A 7 -7.43 9.72 15.97
CA LEU A 7 -7.65 8.49 15.23
C LEU A 7 -7.26 7.30 16.10
N THR A 8 -8.21 6.39 16.33
CA THR A 8 -7.98 5.11 17.02
C THR A 8 -7.79 3.94 16.05
N ALA A 9 -8.12 4.15 14.77
CA ALA A 9 -7.89 3.21 13.69
C ALA A 9 -7.81 3.94 12.35
N LEU A 10 -7.13 3.34 11.37
CA LEU A 10 -7.17 3.77 9.98
C LEU A 10 -8.13 2.83 9.22
N PRO A 11 -9.27 3.33 8.70
CA PRO A 11 -10.20 2.51 7.94
C PRO A 11 -9.52 1.83 6.76
N ASN A 12 -9.91 0.59 6.46
CA ASN A 12 -9.32 -0.16 5.35
C ASN A 12 -9.55 0.56 4.03
N GLY A 13 -8.50 0.71 3.23
CA GLY A 13 -8.55 1.44 1.96
C GLY A 13 -8.52 2.98 2.07
N SER A 14 -8.33 3.58 3.26
CA SER A 14 -8.16 5.05 3.39
C SER A 14 -7.02 5.61 2.56
N PHE A 15 -6.03 4.78 2.25
CA PHE A 15 -4.85 5.12 1.45
C PHE A 15 -4.88 4.48 0.06
N ARG A 16 -6.07 4.09 -0.43
CA ARG A 16 -6.22 3.56 -1.78
C ARG A 16 -5.85 4.62 -2.83
N GLY A 17 -5.14 4.21 -3.87
CA GLY A 17 -4.64 5.10 -4.92
C GLY A 17 -3.39 5.92 -4.55
N PHE A 18 -2.95 5.91 -3.29
CA PHE A 18 -1.71 6.57 -2.89
C PHE A 18 -0.52 5.61 -3.09
N THR A 19 0.06 5.60 -4.28
CA THR A 19 1.11 4.64 -4.69
C THR A 19 2.55 5.15 -4.55
N HIS A 20 2.73 6.41 -4.18
CA HIS A 20 4.04 7.08 -4.12
C HIS A 20 4.21 7.96 -2.86
N LEU A 21 3.67 7.53 -1.72
CA LEU A 21 3.88 8.23 -0.46
C LEU A 21 5.35 8.16 -0.05
N GLN A 22 5.98 9.33 0.05
CA GLN A 22 7.35 9.44 0.54
C GLN A 22 7.40 9.43 2.07
N HIS A 23 6.43 10.10 2.71
CA HIS A 23 6.36 10.30 4.15
C HIS A 23 4.90 10.27 4.63
N LEU A 24 4.65 9.52 5.70
CA LEU A 24 3.38 9.53 6.41
C LEU A 24 3.65 9.42 7.91
N ALA A 25 3.29 10.45 8.66
CA ALA A 25 3.25 10.38 10.11
C ALA A 25 1.83 10.03 10.57
N VAL A 26 1.70 9.04 11.45
CA VAL A 26 0.45 8.62 12.10
C VAL A 26 0.61 8.70 13.62
N PRO A 27 -0.49 8.79 14.40
CA PRO A 27 -0.44 8.68 15.85
C PRO A 27 0.33 7.42 16.29
N LEU A 28 1.05 7.49 17.40
CA LEU A 28 1.96 6.43 17.87
C LEU A 28 1.31 5.04 17.97
N ASP A 29 0.06 5.02 18.43
CA ASP A 29 -0.75 3.80 18.64
C ASP A 29 -1.22 3.14 17.34
N LEU A 30 -1.08 3.84 16.19
CA LEU A 30 -1.47 3.31 14.89
C LEU A 30 -0.27 2.72 14.16
N ASP A 31 -0.51 1.60 13.50
CA ASP A 31 0.44 1.05 12.54
C ASP A 31 0.44 1.84 11.23
N CYS A 32 1.58 1.80 10.54
CA CYS A 32 1.66 2.31 9.18
C CYS A 32 0.65 1.55 8.28
N PRO A 33 -0.05 2.23 7.36
CA PRO A 33 -0.93 1.57 6.41
C PRO A 33 -0.18 0.49 5.63
N GLY A 34 -0.79 -0.69 5.48
CA GLY A 34 -0.14 -1.85 4.86
C GLY A 34 0.89 -2.56 5.74
N GLY A 35 1.06 -2.14 7.00
CA GLY A 35 2.06 -2.70 7.92
C GLY A 35 3.48 -2.22 7.63
N SER A 36 4.45 -2.68 8.42
CA SER A 36 5.86 -2.26 8.27
C SER A 36 6.48 -2.70 6.94
N SER A 37 6.02 -3.81 6.35
CA SER A 37 6.51 -4.31 5.06
C SER A 37 6.13 -3.43 3.86
N ALA A 38 5.14 -2.55 4.01
CA ALA A 38 4.75 -1.61 2.96
C ALA A 38 5.66 -0.37 2.88
N TRP A 39 6.65 -0.25 3.77
CA TRP A 39 7.51 0.93 3.90
C TRP A 39 8.98 0.52 3.98
N GLU A 40 9.86 1.35 3.44
CA GLU A 40 11.32 1.14 3.51
C GLU A 40 11.81 1.34 4.94
N ASN A 41 11.28 2.34 5.63
CA ASN A 41 11.60 2.61 7.01
C ASN A 41 10.36 3.00 7.82
N VAL A 42 10.31 2.51 9.07
CA VAL A 42 9.29 2.91 10.05
C VAL A 42 10.01 3.33 11.32
N THR A 43 9.89 4.61 11.66
CA THR A 43 10.55 5.21 12.83
C THR A 43 9.50 5.59 13.86
N MET A 44 9.70 5.19 15.11
CA MET A 44 8.87 5.65 16.24
C MET A 44 9.48 6.95 16.78
N LEU A 45 8.67 8.00 16.86
CA LEU A 45 8.98 9.31 17.45
C LEU A 45 8.20 9.46 18.77
N GLU A 46 8.39 10.57 19.49
CA GLU A 46 7.78 10.77 20.81
C GLU A 46 6.24 10.72 20.80
N SER A 47 5.59 11.29 19.77
CA SER A 47 4.13 11.34 19.65
C SER A 47 3.59 10.64 18.40
N SER A 48 4.46 10.14 17.53
CA SER A 48 4.06 9.67 16.20
C SER A 48 4.88 8.50 15.72
N ARG A 49 4.35 7.82 14.72
CA ARG A 49 5.05 6.84 13.93
C ARG A 49 5.24 7.39 12.52
N LEU A 50 6.49 7.51 12.10
CA LEU A 50 6.86 7.99 10.78
C LEU A 50 7.12 6.81 9.84
N CYS A 51 6.30 6.69 8.82
CA CYS A 51 6.41 5.72 7.74
C CYS A 51 7.07 6.39 6.53
N GLN A 52 8.16 5.84 6.02
CA GLN A 52 8.97 6.46 4.96
C GLN A 52 9.24 5.49 3.82
N GLY A 53 9.23 6.03 2.60
CA GLY A 53 9.53 5.28 1.38
C GLY A 53 8.54 4.15 1.15
N GLN A 54 7.33 4.46 0.67
CA GLN A 54 6.37 3.42 0.32
C GLN A 54 6.97 2.43 -0.68
N GLN A 55 6.92 1.15 -0.34
CA GLN A 55 7.38 0.07 -1.20
C GLN A 55 6.30 -0.33 -2.18
N ASN A 56 6.71 -0.74 -3.39
CA ASN A 56 5.80 -1.31 -4.36
C ASN A 56 5.52 -2.78 -3.98
N PRO A 57 4.29 -3.14 -3.56
CA PRO A 57 3.95 -4.51 -3.21
C PRO A 57 4.11 -5.51 -4.38
N CYS A 58 4.09 -5.04 -5.64
CA CYS A 58 4.30 -5.89 -6.81
C CYS A 58 5.79 -6.17 -7.11
N ASN A 59 6.74 -5.50 -6.44
CA ASN A 59 8.18 -5.75 -6.64
C ASN A 59 8.70 -6.98 -5.87
N GLY A 60 7.91 -7.54 -4.93
CA GLY A 60 8.27 -8.71 -4.12
C GLY A 60 8.22 -10.05 -4.87
N SER A 61 8.87 -11.08 -4.31
CA SER A 61 8.93 -12.42 -4.90
C SER A 61 7.53 -12.97 -5.20
N ARG A 62 7.29 -13.28 -6.49
CA ARG A 62 6.28 -14.15 -7.14
C ARG A 62 4.93 -14.49 -6.45
N GLU A 63 4.80 -14.65 -5.15
CA GLU A 63 3.57 -15.04 -4.46
C GLU A 63 2.39 -14.08 -4.70
N LEU A 64 2.61 -12.77 -4.74
CA LEU A 64 1.56 -11.80 -5.10
C LEU A 64 1.30 -11.71 -6.61
N ALA A 65 2.32 -11.99 -7.44
CA ALA A 65 2.16 -12.02 -8.90
C ALA A 65 1.29 -13.21 -9.37
N TRP A 66 1.16 -14.27 -8.56
CA TRP A 66 0.30 -15.42 -8.86
C TRP A 66 -1.19 -15.14 -8.63
N LEU A 67 -1.55 -14.04 -7.95
CA LEU A 67 -2.96 -13.69 -7.71
C LEU A 67 -3.64 -13.11 -8.94
N CYS A 68 -2.88 -12.60 -9.90
CA CYS A 68 -3.42 -11.95 -11.08
C CYS A 68 -3.76 -12.98 -12.17
N PRO A 69 -4.94 -12.87 -12.82
CA PRO A 69 -5.33 -13.77 -13.91
C PRO A 69 -4.35 -13.66 -15.09
N GLU A 70 -4.42 -14.65 -16.00
CA GLU A 70 -3.70 -14.59 -17.27
C GLU A 70 -4.02 -13.27 -18.01
N ASN A 71 -3.03 -12.73 -18.73
CA ASN A 71 -3.13 -11.44 -19.43
C ASN A 71 -3.35 -10.22 -18.52
N SER A 72 -3.02 -10.30 -17.24
CA SER A 72 -3.06 -9.16 -16.32
C SER A 72 -1.72 -8.96 -15.61
N ALA A 73 -1.51 -7.74 -15.13
CA ALA A 73 -0.33 -7.34 -14.38
C ALA A 73 -0.71 -6.84 -13.00
N CYS A 74 0.09 -7.20 -12.00
CA CYS A 74 0.04 -6.59 -10.68
C CYS A 74 0.44 -5.11 -10.80
N VAL A 75 -0.40 -4.24 -10.24
CA VAL A 75 -0.09 -2.82 -10.05
C VAL A 75 -0.34 -2.43 -8.59
N PRO A 76 0.46 -1.52 -8.02
CA PRO A 76 0.21 -1.02 -6.67
C PRO A 76 -1.05 -0.14 -6.66
N ASP A 77 -1.79 -0.17 -5.54
CA ASP A 77 -3.01 0.62 -5.32
C ASP A 77 -3.05 1.25 -3.92
N GLY A 78 -1.89 1.39 -3.28
CA GLY A 78 -1.75 1.91 -1.92
C GLY A 78 -0.69 1.17 -1.12
N PRO A 79 -0.36 1.61 0.10
CA PRO A 79 0.57 0.91 0.98
C PRO A 79 0.03 -0.49 1.30
N GLY A 80 0.71 -1.53 0.80
CA GLY A 80 0.30 -2.93 0.96
C GLY A 80 -0.96 -3.32 0.17
N ILE A 81 -1.45 -2.47 -0.74
CA ILE A 81 -2.65 -2.74 -1.56
C ILE A 81 -2.21 -2.99 -3.01
N VAL A 82 -2.75 -4.05 -3.62
CA VAL A 82 -2.51 -4.41 -5.03
C VAL A 82 -3.81 -4.43 -5.83
N GLN A 83 -3.71 -4.18 -7.12
CA GLN A 83 -4.74 -4.45 -8.12
C GLN A 83 -4.16 -5.26 -9.28
N CYS A 84 -5.01 -5.98 -10.00
CA CYS A 84 -4.66 -6.62 -11.26
C CYS A 84 -5.34 -5.87 -12.40
N LEU A 85 -4.54 -5.34 -13.33
CA LEU A 85 -5.05 -4.67 -14.52
C LEU A 85 -4.75 -5.50 -15.76
N CYS A 86 -5.72 -5.58 -16.67
CA CYS A 86 -5.52 -6.26 -17.94
C CYS A 86 -4.41 -5.58 -18.73
N GLN A 87 -3.50 -6.37 -19.27
CA GLN A 87 -2.53 -5.90 -20.24
C GLN A 87 -3.24 -5.63 -21.56
N SER A 88 -2.81 -4.60 -22.29
CA SER A 88 -3.37 -4.35 -23.63
C SER A 88 -3.03 -5.52 -24.57
N PRO A 89 -3.98 -6.00 -25.42
CA PRO A 89 -5.31 -5.44 -25.72
C PRO A 89 -6.50 -6.05 -24.92
N PHE A 90 -6.21 -6.83 -23.88
CA PHE A 90 -7.21 -7.60 -23.14
C PHE A 90 -8.08 -6.72 -22.23
N HIS A 91 -9.31 -7.15 -21.99
CA HIS A 91 -10.26 -6.35 -21.20
C HIS A 91 -11.30 -7.19 -20.44
N GLY A 92 -12.09 -6.52 -19.62
CA GLY A 92 -13.11 -7.14 -18.77
C GLY A 92 -12.53 -7.82 -17.53
N TYR A 93 -13.41 -8.36 -16.69
CA TYR A 93 -13.04 -8.95 -15.39
C TYR A 93 -12.16 -10.20 -15.46
N LYS A 94 -11.99 -10.78 -16.66
CA LYS A 94 -11.16 -11.96 -16.94
C LYS A 94 -9.93 -11.67 -17.82
N CYS A 95 -9.78 -10.44 -18.32
CA CYS A 95 -8.73 -10.10 -19.28
C CYS A 95 -8.69 -11.04 -20.50
N LEU A 96 -9.85 -11.17 -21.16
CA LEU A 96 -10.01 -11.91 -22.41
C LEU A 96 -10.07 -10.95 -23.61
#